data_AF-A0AAV9SJK7-F1
#
_entry.id   AF-A0AAV9SJK7-F1
#
_cell.length_a   1.000
_cell.length_b   1.000
_cell.length_c   1.000
_cell.angle_alpha   90.00
_cell.angle_beta   90.00
_cell.angle_gamma   90.00
#
_symmetry.space_group_name_H-M   'P 1'
#
loop_
_entity.id
_entity.type
_entity.pdbx_description
1 polymer ?
#
loop_
_entity_poly.entity_id
_entity_poly.type
_entity_poly.pdbx_seq_one_letter_code
_entity_poly.pdbx_strand_id
1 'polypeptide(L)'
;MQRGAAEDRADEKLQRVRYEFVQRVSEEMINQLLDKLLKDGVLKNEEKDSVCEKNPTRTNKARSLIDAVIRKGHEASMKMIAHLESEDPTLFQQLGLSSAQPSQSAGRKKKICPSEEEPACKRPQRQDKPDGVKSGKTQSQDLSEKQLLQVAQQLGQEWKQVAIYLGLETKDLEDIEAAENCVKMRKLKMLVKWKRRRKSAQATAYHLQKSLEAMEDLPHEVHEILTDMIDNQAAK
;
A
#
# COMPACT_ATOMS: atom_id res chain seq x y z
N MET A 1 -34.73 7.69 -39.95
CA MET A 1 -33.61 8.12 -39.07
C MET A 1 -33.55 7.15 -37.91
N GLN A 2 -32.50 6.34 -37.85
CA GLN A 2 -32.32 5.33 -36.81
C GLN A 2 -31.99 6.00 -35.47
N ARG A 3 -32.73 5.57 -34.44
CA ARG A 3 -32.62 5.94 -33.03
C ARG A 3 -31.31 5.34 -32.49
N GLY A 4 -30.26 6.15 -32.38
CA GLY A 4 -28.99 5.73 -31.80
C GLY A 4 -29.18 5.34 -30.34
N ALA A 5 -28.92 4.07 -30.02
CA ALA A 5 -28.84 3.60 -28.65
C ALA A 5 -27.77 4.42 -27.92
N ALA A 6 -28.12 5.00 -26.78
CA ALA A 6 -27.15 5.52 -25.83
C ALA A 6 -26.38 4.31 -25.27
N GLU A 7 -25.31 3.91 -25.96
CA GLU A 7 -24.30 3.03 -25.39
C GLU A 7 -23.70 3.78 -24.20
N ASP A 8 -24.15 3.40 -23.01
CA ASP A 8 -23.72 4.01 -21.77
C ASP A 8 -22.22 3.69 -21.56
N ARG A 9 -21.37 4.65 -21.95
CA ARG A 9 -19.92 4.56 -21.95
C ARG A 9 -19.44 4.15 -20.55
N ALA A 10 -18.88 2.96 -20.42
CA ALA A 10 -18.37 2.43 -19.16
C ALA A 10 -17.40 3.38 -18.42
N ASP A 11 -16.59 4.16 -19.14
CA ASP A 11 -15.70 5.16 -18.53
C ASP A 11 -16.47 6.30 -17.87
N GLU A 12 -17.60 6.74 -18.43
CA GLU A 12 -18.47 7.72 -17.81
C GLU A 12 -19.15 7.15 -16.56
N LYS A 13 -19.56 5.87 -16.58
CA LYS A 13 -20.07 5.19 -15.38
C LYS A 13 -19.02 5.17 -14.26
N LEU A 14 -17.80 4.72 -14.58
CA LEU A 14 -16.69 4.70 -13.61
C LEU A 14 -16.38 6.10 -13.09
N GLN A 15 -16.42 7.11 -13.94
CA GLN A 15 -16.20 8.49 -13.53
C GLN A 15 -17.28 8.98 -12.55
N ARG A 16 -18.55 8.60 -12.74
CA ARG A 16 -19.65 8.93 -11.81
C ARG A 16 -19.49 8.24 -10.47
N VAL A 17 -19.14 6.95 -10.47
CA VAL A 17 -19.01 6.16 -9.24
C VAL A 17 -17.63 6.29 -8.58
N ARG A 18 -16.71 7.06 -9.18
CA ARG A 18 -15.32 7.23 -8.73
C ARG A 18 -15.19 7.52 -7.25
N TYR A 19 -16.01 8.44 -6.73
CA TYR A 19 -15.98 8.80 -5.31
C TYR A 19 -16.43 7.64 -4.42
N GLU A 20 -17.57 7.00 -4.74
CA GLU A 20 -18.11 5.88 -3.96
C GLU A 20 -17.21 4.64 -4.04
N PHE A 21 -16.63 4.36 -5.20
CA PHE A 21 -15.66 3.28 -5.39
C PHE A 21 -14.49 3.44 -4.44
N VAL A 22 -13.89 4.63 -4.39
CA VAL A 22 -12.75 4.94 -3.52
C VAL A 22 -13.11 4.84 -2.03
N GLN A 23 -14.35 5.11 -1.64
CA GLN A 23 -14.82 4.99 -0.25
C GLN A 23 -15.07 3.53 0.14
N ARG A 24 -15.63 2.72 -0.75
CA ARG A 24 -16.14 1.38 -0.41
C ARG A 24 -15.18 0.25 -0.71
N VAL A 25 -14.33 0.38 -1.73
CA VAL A 25 -13.43 -0.70 -2.16
C VAL A 25 -12.42 -1.07 -1.07
N SER A 26 -12.30 -2.36 -0.74
CA SER A 26 -11.29 -2.84 0.21
C SER A 26 -9.90 -2.87 -0.43
N GLU A 27 -8.83 -2.89 0.37
CA GLU A 27 -7.47 -3.01 -0.17
C GLU A 27 -7.27 -4.34 -0.93
N GLU A 28 -7.89 -5.42 -0.44
CA GLU A 28 -7.90 -6.72 -1.11
C GLU A 28 -8.55 -6.64 -2.49
N MET A 29 -9.73 -6.01 -2.61
CA MET A 29 -10.41 -5.85 -3.89
C MET A 29 -9.61 -4.98 -4.86
N ILE A 30 -8.91 -3.93 -4.39
CA ILE A 30 -7.99 -3.15 -5.23
C ILE A 30 -6.89 -4.06 -5.82
N ASN A 31 -6.29 -4.91 -4.98
CA ASN A 31 -5.25 -5.84 -5.39
C ASN A 31 -5.77 -6.87 -6.41
N GLN A 32 -6.93 -7.47 -6.16
CA GLN A 32 -7.58 -8.42 -7.08
C GLN A 32 -7.90 -7.77 -8.44
N LEU A 33 -8.44 -6.54 -8.43
CA LEU A 33 -8.72 -5.81 -9.67
C LEU A 33 -7.43 -5.48 -10.44
N LEU A 34 -6.35 -5.10 -9.75
CA LEU A 34 -5.04 -4.89 -10.38
C LEU A 34 -4.52 -6.17 -11.05
N ASP A 35 -4.67 -7.33 -10.41
CA ASP A 35 -4.25 -8.63 -10.98
C ASP A 35 -5.05 -9.02 -12.20
N LYS A 36 -6.38 -8.90 -12.14
CA LYS A 36 -7.27 -9.24 -13.26
C LYS A 36 -7.08 -8.30 -14.45
N LEU A 37 -6.95 -7.00 -14.20
CA LEU A 37 -6.69 -6.02 -15.26
C LEU A 37 -5.30 -6.18 -15.90
N LEU A 38 -4.32 -6.69 -15.15
CA LEU A 38 -3.02 -7.06 -15.70
C LEU A 38 -3.12 -8.34 -16.54
N LYS A 39 -3.84 -9.35 -16.05
CA LYS A 39 -4.10 -10.61 -16.79
C LYS A 39 -4.81 -10.36 -18.12
N ASP A 40 -5.74 -9.42 -18.15
CA ASP A 40 -6.48 -9.03 -19.36
C ASP A 40 -5.68 -8.10 -20.30
N GLY A 41 -4.42 -7.80 -19.97
CA GLY A 41 -3.55 -6.92 -20.74
C GLY A 41 -3.98 -5.45 -20.74
N VAL A 42 -4.91 -5.06 -19.88
CA VAL A 42 -5.39 -3.68 -19.75
C VAL A 42 -4.33 -2.82 -19.07
N LEU A 43 -3.74 -3.30 -17.98
CA LEU A 43 -2.63 -2.64 -17.27
C LEU A 43 -1.31 -3.36 -17.55
N LYS A 44 -0.25 -2.61 -17.80
CA LYS A 44 1.12 -3.14 -17.78
C LYS A 44 1.63 -3.27 -16.35
N ASN A 45 2.60 -4.16 -16.10
CA ASN A 45 3.27 -4.30 -14.80
C ASN A 45 3.78 -2.95 -14.26
N GLU A 46 4.42 -2.15 -15.11
CA GLU A 46 4.94 -0.83 -14.73
C GLU A 46 3.85 0.14 -14.28
N GLU A 47 2.66 0.10 -14.90
CA GLU A 47 1.54 0.97 -14.53
C GLU A 47 0.95 0.54 -13.18
N LYS A 48 0.80 -0.77 -12.97
CA LYS A 48 0.38 -1.35 -11.69
C LYS A 48 1.36 -0.95 -10.57
N ASP A 49 2.65 -1.09 -10.80
CA ASP A 49 3.69 -0.73 -9.83
C ASP A 49 3.68 0.78 -9.51
N SER A 50 3.57 1.63 -10.53
CA SER A 50 3.47 3.08 -10.35
C SER A 50 2.27 3.50 -9.49
N VAL A 51 1.10 2.87 -9.70
CA VAL A 51 -0.11 3.10 -8.89
C VAL A 51 0.13 2.68 -7.44
N CYS A 52 0.80 1.57 -7.22
CA CYS A 52 1.12 1.00 -5.92
C CYS A 52 2.17 1.82 -5.14
N GLU A 53 3.24 2.28 -5.80
CA GLU A 53 4.37 2.95 -5.16
C GLU A 53 4.07 4.41 -4.78
N LYS A 54 3.35 5.13 -5.64
CA LYS A 54 3.04 6.56 -5.41
C LYS A 54 1.95 6.79 -4.37
N ASN A 55 1.18 5.77 -4.03
CA ASN A 55 -0.02 5.89 -3.21
C ASN A 55 0.03 4.93 -2.02
N PRO A 56 0.53 5.36 -0.85
CA PRO A 56 0.64 4.47 0.32
C PRO A 56 -0.73 4.15 0.96
N THR A 57 -1.76 4.98 0.73
CA THR A 57 -3.08 4.78 1.34
C THR A 57 -4.03 4.07 0.38
N ARG A 58 -4.89 3.16 0.93
CA ARG A 58 -5.96 2.48 0.18
C ARG A 58 -6.74 3.42 -0.73
N THR A 59 -7.15 4.57 -0.20
CA THR A 59 -7.93 5.60 -0.89
C THR A 59 -7.20 6.18 -2.10
N ASN A 60 -5.90 6.46 -1.96
CA ASN A 60 -5.11 6.99 -3.06
C ASN A 60 -4.84 5.90 -4.11
N LYS A 61 -4.59 4.64 -3.69
CA LYS A 61 -4.48 3.49 -4.62
C LYS A 61 -5.76 3.31 -5.42
N ALA A 62 -6.92 3.30 -4.76
CA ALA A 62 -8.22 3.18 -5.40
C ALA A 62 -8.46 4.30 -6.43
N ARG A 63 -8.13 5.54 -6.07
CA ARG A 63 -8.27 6.71 -6.95
C ARG A 63 -7.34 6.59 -8.17
N SER A 64 -6.08 6.24 -7.96
CA SER A 64 -5.14 6.08 -9.06
C SER A 64 -5.48 4.89 -9.97
N LEU A 65 -6.01 3.79 -9.42
CA LEU A 65 -6.49 2.65 -10.20
C LEU A 65 -7.64 3.06 -11.13
N ILE A 66 -8.71 3.63 -10.58
CA ILE A 66 -9.87 4.03 -11.39
C ILE A 66 -9.52 5.12 -12.40
N ASP A 67 -8.64 6.06 -12.05
CA ASP A 67 -8.17 7.09 -12.98
C ASP A 67 -7.34 6.51 -14.13
N ALA A 68 -6.49 5.51 -13.84
CA ALA A 68 -5.69 4.82 -14.86
C ALA A 68 -6.59 4.06 -15.83
N VAL A 69 -7.63 3.38 -15.32
CA VAL A 69 -8.60 2.64 -16.14
C VAL A 69 -9.43 3.58 -17.01
N ILE A 70 -9.94 4.68 -16.45
CA ILE A 70 -10.69 5.70 -17.21
C ILE A 70 -9.81 6.29 -18.31
N ARG A 71 -8.54 6.59 -18.03
CA ARG A 71 -7.60 7.15 -19.02
C ARG A 71 -7.33 6.20 -20.19
N LYS A 72 -7.37 4.89 -19.96
CA LYS A 72 -7.22 3.87 -21.02
C LYS A 72 -8.46 3.77 -21.91
N GLY A 73 -9.62 4.21 -21.41
CA GLY A 73 -10.84 4.36 -22.18
C GLY A 73 -11.88 3.27 -21.93
N HIS A 74 -12.83 3.19 -22.86
CA HIS A 74 -14.07 2.44 -22.69
C HIS A 74 -13.84 0.94 -22.46
N GLU A 75 -12.96 0.30 -23.25
CA GLU A 75 -12.71 -1.15 -23.15
C GLU A 75 -12.11 -1.54 -21.79
N ALA A 76 -11.15 -0.75 -21.30
CA ALA A 76 -10.56 -0.93 -19.98
C ALA A 76 -11.60 -0.76 -18.87
N SER A 77 -12.46 0.25 -19.01
CA SER A 77 -13.53 0.55 -18.07
C SER A 77 -14.59 -0.56 -18.04
N MET A 78 -14.97 -1.11 -19.20
CA MET A 78 -15.87 -2.27 -19.27
C MET A 78 -15.28 -3.49 -18.57
N LYS A 79 -14.01 -3.82 -18.82
CA LYS A 79 -13.33 -4.95 -18.17
C LYS A 79 -13.29 -4.77 -16.65
N MET A 80 -12.99 -3.56 -16.16
CA MET A 80 -13.02 -3.29 -14.71
C MET A 80 -14.42 -3.46 -14.11
N ILE A 81 -15.46 -2.97 -14.78
CA ILE A 81 -16.86 -3.13 -14.33
C ILE A 81 -17.26 -4.61 -14.31
N ALA A 82 -16.89 -5.39 -15.33
CA ALA A 82 -17.18 -6.82 -15.39
C ALA A 82 -16.47 -7.61 -14.28
N HIS A 83 -15.20 -7.31 -14.00
CA HIS A 83 -14.47 -7.93 -12.90
C HIS A 83 -15.06 -7.56 -11.54
N LEU A 84 -15.51 -6.33 -11.38
CA LEU A 84 -16.16 -5.87 -10.16
C LEU A 84 -17.50 -6.58 -9.94
N GLU A 85 -18.30 -6.77 -10.99
CA GLU A 85 -19.54 -7.55 -10.93
C GLU A 85 -19.29 -9.01 -10.58
N SER A 86 -18.23 -9.61 -11.14
CA SER A 86 -17.90 -11.02 -10.89
C SER A 86 -17.33 -11.28 -9.50
N GLU A 87 -16.48 -10.38 -8.97
CA GLU A 87 -15.82 -10.59 -7.67
C GLU A 87 -16.66 -10.10 -6.50
N ASP A 88 -17.38 -8.99 -6.68
CA ASP A 88 -18.23 -8.43 -5.64
C ASP A 88 -19.52 -7.84 -6.23
N PRO A 89 -20.52 -8.71 -6.48
CA PRO A 89 -21.85 -8.28 -6.91
C PRO A 89 -22.49 -7.28 -5.95
N THR A 90 -22.15 -7.34 -4.66
CA THR A 90 -22.73 -6.45 -3.64
C THR A 90 -22.17 -5.05 -3.76
N LEU A 91 -20.85 -4.90 -3.94
CA LEU A 91 -20.19 -3.63 -4.20
C LEU A 91 -20.63 -3.07 -5.55
N PHE A 92 -20.75 -3.91 -6.57
CA PHE A 92 -21.27 -3.52 -7.88
C PHE A 92 -22.68 -2.91 -7.79
N GLN A 93 -23.57 -3.56 -7.03
CA GLN A 93 -24.93 -3.05 -6.80
C GLN A 93 -24.93 -1.76 -5.97
N GLN A 94 -24.09 -1.68 -4.92
CA GLN A 94 -23.94 -0.49 -4.08
C GLN A 94 -23.40 0.72 -4.85
N LEU A 95 -22.57 0.50 -5.85
CA LEU A 95 -22.06 1.54 -6.73
C LEU A 95 -23.09 2.00 -7.78
N GLY A 96 -24.23 1.32 -7.88
CA GLY A 96 -25.30 1.69 -8.81
C GLY A 96 -24.95 1.41 -10.28
N LEU A 97 -24.09 0.42 -10.54
CA LEU A 97 -23.68 0.03 -11.90
C LEU A 97 -24.67 -0.94 -12.56
N SER A 98 -25.61 -1.51 -11.80
CA SER A 98 -26.66 -2.39 -12.32
C SER A 98 -27.74 -1.58 -13.06
N SER A 99 -28.06 -2.01 -14.29
CA SER A 99 -29.07 -1.38 -15.17
C SER A 99 -30.52 -1.50 -14.67
N ALA A 100 -30.78 -2.12 -13.52
CA ALA A 100 -32.11 -2.20 -12.91
C ALA A 100 -32.28 -1.11 -11.84
N GLN A 101 -33.14 -0.11 -12.08
CA GLN A 101 -33.54 0.93 -11.12
C GLN A 101 -35.04 0.77 -10.76
N PRO A 102 -35.55 1.34 -9.65
CA PRO A 102 -34.88 1.78 -8.41
C PRO A 102 -35.61 1.31 -7.12
N SER A 103 -34.92 1.27 -5.96
CA SER A 103 -35.60 1.54 -4.67
C SER A 103 -34.64 1.88 -3.52
N GLN A 104 -34.67 3.15 -3.16
CA GLN A 104 -34.56 3.73 -1.82
C GLN A 104 -33.18 3.90 -1.15
N SER A 105 -32.72 5.15 -1.27
CA SER A 105 -32.22 5.95 -0.16
C SER A 105 -32.92 5.66 1.17
N ALA A 106 -32.16 5.23 2.19
CA ALA A 106 -32.51 5.43 3.59
C ALA A 106 -31.41 6.30 4.21
N GLY A 107 -31.72 7.59 4.35
CA GLY A 107 -30.79 8.58 4.87
C GLY A 107 -30.46 8.33 6.33
N ARG A 108 -29.18 8.44 6.68
CA ARG A 108 -28.78 8.68 8.06
C ARG A 108 -28.44 10.15 8.21
N LYS A 109 -29.46 10.87 8.68
CA LYS A 109 -29.46 12.29 9.02
C LYS A 109 -28.19 12.66 9.78
N LYS A 110 -27.42 13.58 9.22
CA LYS A 110 -26.45 14.39 9.93
C LYS A 110 -27.25 15.36 10.81
N LYS A 111 -27.33 15.09 12.11
CA LYS A 111 -27.72 16.09 13.10
C LYS A 111 -26.44 16.73 13.63
N ILE A 112 -26.11 17.88 13.06
CA ILE A 112 -25.53 18.96 13.85
C ILE A 112 -26.66 19.44 14.78
N CYS A 113 -26.39 19.58 16.07
CA CYS A 113 -26.92 20.70 16.84
C CYS A 113 -25.88 21.15 17.87
N PRO A 114 -25.83 22.46 18.19
CA PRO A 114 -24.79 23.09 18.98
C PRO A 114 -25.22 23.33 20.45
N SER A 115 -24.26 23.83 21.22
CA SER A 115 -24.37 24.75 22.37
C SER A 115 -23.76 24.26 23.69
N GLU A 116 -22.96 25.18 24.24
CA GLU A 116 -22.20 25.24 25.49
C GLU A 116 -23.10 24.98 26.72
N GLU A 117 -22.65 24.58 27.90
CA GLU A 117 -21.67 25.26 28.78
C GLU A 117 -21.28 24.30 29.93
N GLU A 118 -20.06 24.50 30.44
CA GLU A 118 -19.51 24.06 31.74
C GLU A 118 -20.51 24.22 32.91
N PRO A 119 -20.41 23.41 34.01
CA PRO A 119 -19.40 23.70 35.03
C PRO A 119 -18.82 22.49 35.80
N ALA A 120 -17.51 22.55 36.02
CA ALA A 120 -16.81 22.38 37.29
C ALA A 120 -16.94 21.06 38.11
N CYS A 121 -15.75 20.47 38.33
CA CYS A 121 -15.23 19.84 39.55
C CYS A 121 -15.76 18.44 39.96
N LYS A 122 -14.86 17.44 39.98
CA LYS A 122 -14.05 17.07 41.16
C LYS A 122 -13.05 15.94 40.86
N ARG A 123 -11.80 16.15 41.30
CA ARG A 123 -10.74 15.15 41.49
C ARG A 123 -11.24 13.92 42.30
N PRO A 124 -10.54 12.78 42.20
CA PRO A 124 -9.63 12.50 43.30
C PRO A 124 -8.22 12.10 42.84
N GLN A 125 -7.29 12.84 43.43
CA GLN A 125 -5.88 12.56 43.63
C GLN A 125 -5.72 11.32 44.53
N ARG A 126 -4.88 10.36 44.13
CA ARG A 126 -3.86 9.77 45.01
C ARG A 126 -2.61 9.43 44.22
N GLN A 127 -1.52 10.04 44.67
CA GLN A 127 -0.14 9.64 44.42
C GLN A 127 0.12 8.33 45.15
N ASP A 128 0.96 7.48 44.58
CA ASP A 128 2.04 6.88 45.36
C ASP A 128 3.22 6.58 44.42
N LYS A 129 4.42 7.00 44.82
CA LYS A 129 5.68 6.66 44.20
C LYS A 129 6.12 5.34 44.82
N PRO A 130 6.75 4.46 44.02
CA PRO A 130 8.05 4.02 44.47
C PRO A 130 9.13 4.17 43.40
N ASP A 131 10.22 4.69 43.92
CA ASP A 131 11.61 4.56 43.54
C ASP A 131 11.98 3.40 42.61
N GLY A 132 12.81 3.73 41.62
CA GLY A 132 14.03 2.96 41.37
C GLY A 132 13.88 1.56 40.77
N VAL A 133 13.46 1.45 39.50
CA VAL A 133 14.00 0.40 38.62
C VAL A 133 14.43 1.04 37.31
N LYS A 134 15.75 1.02 37.09
CA LYS A 134 16.41 1.21 35.79
C LYS A 134 15.74 0.29 34.77
N SER A 135 14.79 0.78 33.99
CA SER A 135 14.41 0.09 32.75
C SER A 135 15.57 0.25 31.78
N GLY A 136 16.33 -0.83 31.69
CA GLY A 136 17.56 -0.93 30.95
C GLY A 136 17.41 -0.51 29.49
N LYS A 137 18.49 0.07 28.99
CA LYS A 137 18.83 0.16 27.57
C LYS A 137 18.60 -1.20 26.90
N THR A 138 17.56 -1.30 26.09
CA THR A 138 17.56 -2.20 24.93
C THR A 138 16.83 -1.51 23.78
N GLN A 139 17.32 -0.33 23.37
CA GLN A 139 17.15 0.10 21.98
C GLN A 139 18.16 -0.72 21.17
N SER A 140 17.73 -1.95 20.84
CA SER A 140 18.46 -2.86 19.98
C SER A 140 18.81 -2.14 18.68
N GLN A 141 20.02 -2.35 18.19
CA GLN A 141 20.64 -1.74 17.01
C GLN A 141 19.98 -2.18 15.68
N ASP A 142 18.70 -2.50 15.73
CA ASP A 142 17.92 -3.23 14.75
C ASP A 142 17.14 -2.24 13.86
N LEU A 143 17.28 -2.36 12.53
CA LEU A 143 16.69 -1.42 11.57
C LEU A 143 15.16 -1.32 11.75
N SER A 144 14.63 -0.10 11.99
CA SER A 144 13.19 0.14 12.06
C SER A 144 12.49 -0.19 10.73
N GLU A 145 11.22 -0.57 10.76
CA GLU A 145 10.41 -0.76 9.55
C GLU A 145 10.43 0.48 8.62
N LYS A 146 10.43 1.69 9.21
CA LYS A 146 10.55 2.93 8.45
C LYS A 146 11.89 3.05 7.72
N GLN A 147 12.96 2.59 8.35
CA GLN A 147 14.31 2.57 7.78
C GLN A 147 14.40 1.56 6.64
N LEU A 148 13.84 0.36 6.82
CA LEU A 148 13.75 -0.64 5.74
C LEU A 148 12.89 -0.14 4.56
N LEU A 149 11.81 0.58 4.85
CA LEU A 149 10.95 1.15 3.80
C LEU A 149 11.70 2.21 2.97
N GLN A 150 12.55 3.01 3.62
CA GLN A 150 13.36 4.02 2.94
C GLN A 150 14.39 3.38 2.01
N VAL A 151 15.08 2.32 2.46
CA VAL A 151 16.00 1.55 1.62
C VAL A 151 15.24 0.84 0.48
N ALA A 152 14.09 0.23 0.78
CA ALA A 152 13.22 -0.41 -0.22
C ALA A 152 12.75 0.57 -1.31
N GLN A 153 12.61 1.86 -1.00
CA GLN A 153 12.20 2.85 -1.99
C GLN A 153 13.31 3.20 -2.99
N GLN A 154 14.59 3.08 -2.59
CA GLN A 154 15.73 3.31 -3.49
C GLN A 154 16.21 2.06 -4.19
N LEU A 155 15.85 0.88 -3.68
CA LEU A 155 16.19 -0.37 -4.34
C LEU A 155 15.46 -0.43 -5.70
N GLY A 156 16.18 -0.66 -6.81
CA GLY A 156 15.61 -0.73 -8.16
C GLY A 156 14.84 -2.02 -8.47
N GLN A 157 14.60 -2.32 -9.75
CA GLN A 157 14.03 -3.62 -10.16
C GLN A 157 14.96 -4.80 -9.81
N GLU A 158 16.23 -4.53 -9.50
CA GLU A 158 17.27 -5.50 -9.10
C GLU A 158 17.08 -6.08 -7.70
N TRP A 159 15.99 -5.75 -7.01
CA TRP A 159 15.71 -6.27 -5.67
C TRP A 159 15.73 -7.80 -5.58
N LYS A 160 15.42 -8.51 -6.68
CA LYS A 160 15.54 -9.98 -6.75
C LYS A 160 17.00 -10.42 -6.70
N GLN A 161 17.86 -9.76 -7.46
CA GLN A 161 19.30 -10.03 -7.50
C GLN A 161 19.93 -9.74 -6.13
N VAL A 162 19.55 -8.61 -5.54
CA VAL A 162 19.91 -8.25 -4.17
C VAL A 162 19.49 -9.33 -3.19
N ALA A 163 18.26 -9.84 -3.30
CA ALA A 163 17.76 -10.87 -2.39
C ALA A 163 18.56 -12.16 -2.45
N ILE A 164 18.91 -12.62 -3.66
CA ILE A 164 19.78 -13.77 -3.89
C ILE A 164 21.15 -13.54 -3.22
N TYR A 165 21.72 -12.34 -3.42
CA TYR A 165 23.00 -11.97 -2.83
C TYR A 165 22.96 -11.91 -1.30
N LEU A 166 21.82 -11.48 -0.75
CA LEU A 166 21.53 -11.48 0.68
C LEU A 166 21.28 -12.89 1.25
N GLY A 167 21.35 -13.93 0.41
CA GLY A 167 21.18 -15.34 0.79
C GLY A 167 19.73 -15.77 0.95
N LEU A 168 18.78 -15.06 0.34
CA LEU A 168 17.38 -15.49 0.29
C LEU A 168 17.18 -16.53 -0.82
N GLU A 169 16.39 -17.55 -0.52
CA GLU A 169 16.07 -18.60 -1.48
C GLU A 169 15.14 -18.08 -2.58
N THR A 170 15.22 -18.67 -3.78
CA THR A 170 14.32 -18.32 -4.89
C THR A 170 12.84 -18.55 -4.55
N LYS A 171 12.54 -19.63 -3.81
CA LYS A 171 11.21 -19.92 -3.26
C LYS A 171 10.70 -18.78 -2.38
N ASP A 172 11.58 -18.22 -1.56
CA ASP A 172 11.23 -17.10 -0.69
C ASP A 172 10.84 -15.85 -1.49
N LEU A 173 11.37 -15.68 -2.71
CA LEU A 173 11.02 -14.60 -3.64
C LEU A 173 9.70 -14.86 -4.35
N GLU A 174 9.48 -16.10 -4.82
CA GLU A 174 8.21 -16.51 -5.43
C GLU A 174 7.04 -16.29 -4.45
N ASP A 175 7.21 -16.68 -3.18
CA ASP A 175 6.21 -16.45 -2.14
C ASP A 175 5.96 -14.95 -1.88
N ILE A 176 7.01 -14.13 -1.90
CA ILE A 176 6.89 -12.67 -1.73
C ILE A 176 6.17 -12.07 -2.94
N GLU A 177 6.48 -12.50 -4.16
CA GLU A 177 5.83 -12.02 -5.37
C GLU A 177 4.38 -12.45 -5.46
N ALA A 178 4.05 -13.66 -5.01
CA ALA A 178 2.70 -14.18 -4.97
C ALA A 178 1.85 -13.48 -3.91
N ALA A 179 2.44 -13.14 -2.75
CA ALA A 179 1.72 -12.48 -1.67
C ALA A 179 1.57 -10.96 -1.87
N GLU A 180 2.51 -10.33 -2.56
CA GLU A 180 2.58 -8.87 -2.67
C GLU A 180 2.39 -8.36 -4.08
N ASN A 181 1.47 -7.40 -4.19
CA ASN A 181 1.12 -6.79 -5.46
C ASN A 181 1.94 -5.54 -5.82
N CYS A 182 2.51 -4.87 -4.82
CA CYS A 182 3.31 -3.67 -5.02
C CYS A 182 4.81 -4.02 -4.95
N VAL A 183 5.61 -3.63 -5.94
CA VAL A 183 7.08 -3.81 -5.91
C VAL A 183 7.73 -3.20 -4.66
N LYS A 184 7.28 -2.04 -4.18
CA LYS A 184 7.74 -1.47 -2.90
C LYS A 184 7.50 -2.41 -1.71
N MET A 185 6.35 -3.08 -1.66
CA MET A 185 6.04 -4.02 -0.59
C MET A 185 6.83 -5.33 -0.74
N ARG A 186 7.10 -5.78 -1.97
CA ARG A 186 8.02 -6.90 -2.25
C ARG A 186 9.42 -6.61 -1.72
N LYS A 187 9.97 -5.44 -2.05
CA LYS A 187 11.29 -4.96 -1.57
C LYS A 187 11.34 -4.87 -0.04
N LEU A 188 10.29 -4.29 0.58
CA LEU A 188 10.18 -4.23 2.04
C LEU A 188 10.13 -5.63 2.65
N LYS A 189 9.24 -6.50 2.15
CA LYS A 189 9.11 -7.88 2.67
C LYS A 189 10.38 -8.67 2.49
N MET A 190 11.09 -8.49 1.39
CA MET A 190 12.41 -9.07 1.14
C MET A 190 13.40 -8.62 2.22
N LEU A 191 13.52 -7.32 2.47
CA LEU A 191 14.42 -6.79 3.51
C LEU A 191 14.02 -7.24 4.92
N VAL A 192 12.71 -7.31 5.21
CA VAL A 192 12.18 -7.85 6.47
C VAL A 192 12.51 -9.34 6.60
N LYS A 193 12.42 -10.11 5.53
CA LYS A 193 12.74 -11.54 5.50
C LYS A 193 14.24 -11.76 5.71
N TRP A 194 15.08 -10.98 5.04
CA TRP A 194 16.53 -10.93 5.27
C TRP A 194 16.86 -10.64 6.74
N LYS A 195 16.22 -9.61 7.31
CA LYS A 195 16.41 -9.21 8.71
C LYS A 195 16.05 -10.33 9.69
N ARG A 196 14.93 -11.03 9.46
CA ARG A 196 14.48 -12.17 10.29
C ARG A 196 15.40 -13.39 10.19
N ARG A 197 16.11 -13.56 9.07
CA ARG A 197 17.06 -14.66 8.85
C ARG A 197 18.40 -14.43 9.54
N ARG A 198 18.80 -13.18 9.83
CA ARG A 198 20.02 -12.88 10.58
C ARG A 198 19.77 -12.90 12.09
N LYS A 199 20.71 -13.49 12.84
CA LYS A 199 20.74 -13.40 14.31
C LYS A 199 20.87 -11.92 14.69
N SER A 200 20.00 -11.45 15.60
CA SER A 200 19.67 -10.05 15.94
C SER A 200 20.84 -9.04 16.11
N ALA A 201 22.10 -9.48 16.18
CA ALA A 201 23.27 -8.61 16.25
C ALA A 201 23.83 -8.16 14.88
N GLN A 202 23.36 -8.74 13.77
CA GLN A 202 23.85 -8.45 12.41
C GLN A 202 22.80 -7.80 11.49
N ALA A 203 21.69 -7.33 12.06
CA ALA A 203 20.56 -6.72 11.35
C ALA A 203 20.65 -5.18 11.32
N THR A 204 21.88 -4.64 11.25
CA THR A 204 22.15 -3.19 11.26
C THR A 204 22.30 -2.64 9.84
N ALA A 205 22.21 -1.32 9.69
CA ALA A 205 22.50 -0.63 8.43
C ALA A 205 23.89 -1.00 7.89
N TYR A 206 24.89 -1.07 8.76
CA TYR A 206 26.27 -1.49 8.41
C TYR A 206 26.32 -2.89 7.78
N HIS A 207 25.61 -3.85 8.36
CA HIS A 207 25.62 -5.22 7.84
C HIS A 207 24.82 -5.36 6.54
N LEU A 208 23.79 -4.53 6.34
CA LEU A 208 23.09 -4.42 5.06
C LEU A 208 24.03 -3.81 4.01
N GLN A 209 24.64 -2.67 4.31
CA GLN A 209 25.59 -1.97 3.44
C GLN A 209 26.76 -2.87 3.03
N LYS A 210 27.44 -3.51 3.99
CA LYS A 210 28.55 -4.42 3.70
C LYS A 210 28.16 -5.63 2.85
N SER A 211 26.91 -6.06 2.94
CA SER A 211 26.41 -7.15 2.07
C SER A 211 25.99 -6.65 0.69
N LEU A 212 25.75 -5.35 0.52
CA LEU A 212 25.38 -4.73 -0.75
C LEU A 212 26.60 -4.13 -1.47
N GLU A 213 27.65 -3.76 -0.75
CA GLU A 213 28.92 -3.17 -1.25
C GLU A 213 29.68 -4.09 -2.20
N ALA A 214 29.44 -5.40 -2.13
CA ALA A 214 30.01 -6.36 -3.05
C ALA A 214 29.20 -6.54 -4.36
N MET A 215 28.16 -5.71 -4.58
CA MET A 215 27.50 -5.57 -5.88
C MET A 215 27.98 -4.28 -6.56
N GLU A 216 28.70 -4.41 -7.68
CA GLU A 216 29.29 -3.29 -8.43
C GLU A 216 28.24 -2.38 -9.10
N ASP A 217 26.99 -2.84 -9.25
CA ASP A 217 25.89 -2.12 -9.92
C ASP A 217 24.81 -1.59 -8.96
N LEU A 218 25.09 -1.44 -7.65
CA LEU A 218 24.10 -0.88 -6.74
C LEU A 218 23.89 0.63 -6.99
N PRO A 219 22.64 1.14 -7.10
CA PRO A 219 22.39 2.57 -7.26
C PRO A 219 23.01 3.38 -6.11
N HIS A 220 23.66 4.49 -6.46
CA HIS A 220 24.41 5.35 -5.54
C HIS A 220 23.54 5.85 -4.37
N GLU A 221 22.25 6.07 -4.65
CA GLU A 221 21.24 6.50 -3.68
C GLU A 221 21.04 5.50 -2.53
N VAL A 222 21.20 4.19 -2.79
CA VAL A 222 21.11 3.16 -1.74
C VAL A 222 22.34 3.23 -0.84
N HIS A 223 23.53 3.43 -1.42
CA HIS A 223 24.77 3.59 -0.66
C HIS A 223 24.73 4.83 0.23
N GLU A 224 24.32 5.99 -0.30
CA GLU A 224 24.22 7.23 0.47
C GLU A 224 23.25 7.10 1.65
N ILE A 225 22.06 6.53 1.44
CA ILE A 225 21.09 6.33 2.53
C ILE A 225 21.64 5.42 3.62
N LEU A 226 22.29 4.32 3.24
CA LEU A 226 22.86 3.40 4.22
C LEU A 226 24.03 4.02 4.99
N THR A 227 24.88 4.82 4.32
CA THR A 227 25.97 5.57 4.97
C THR A 227 25.43 6.58 5.97
N ASP A 228 24.47 7.43 5.56
CA ASP A 228 23.84 8.41 6.45
C ASP A 228 23.21 7.75 7.69
N MET A 229 22.60 6.58 7.52
CA MET A 229 22.05 5.81 8.64
C MET A 229 23.12 5.29 9.60
N ILE A 230 24.31 4.93 9.11
CA ILE A 230 25.42 4.43 9.92
C ILE A 230 26.07 5.59 10.70
N ASP A 231 26.31 6.72 10.04
CA ASP A 231 26.91 7.92 10.66
C ASP A 231 25.99 8.51 11.74
N ASN A 232 24.68 8.57 11.49
CA ASN A 232 23.70 9.01 12.49
C ASN A 232 23.52 8.02 13.66
N GLN A 233 23.92 6.76 13.50
CA GLN A 233 23.88 5.74 14.54
C GLN A 233 25.14 5.74 15.43
N ALA A 234 26.26 6.28 14.93
CA ALA A 234 27.51 6.45 15.66
C ALA A 234 27.58 7.74 16.50
N ALA A 235 26.71 8.72 16.23
CA ALA A 235 26.68 10.03 16.91
C ALA A 235 25.84 10.06 18.22
N LYS A 236 25.47 8.90 18.80
CA LYS A 236 24.62 8.80 20.01
C LYS A 236 25.30 8.14 21.20
#